data_AF-A0A8I1NGS2-F1
#
_entry.id   AF-A0A8I1NGS2-F1
#
_cell.length_a   1.000
_cell.length_b   1.000
_cell.length_c   1.000
_cell.angle_alpha   90.00
_cell.angle_beta   90.00
_cell.angle_gamma   90.00
#
_symmetry.space_group_name_H-M   'P 1'
#
loop_
_entity.id
_entity.type
_entity.pdbx_description
1 polymer ?
#
loop_
_entity_poly.entity_id
_entity_poly.type
_entity_poly.pdbx_seq_one_letter_code
_entity_poly.pdbx_strand_id
1 'polypeptide(L)'
;MSTFIDTSILIDHTRGLQAAHEALTRAVEQGELHSSEIVRTELLVLIRDQELEAIAPLLGAIIWHPVDRQISEAAGSLGRTWLPSHNGIDAADFIIAATATLLNAELLTKNVKHFPMFENLTAPY
;
A
#
# COMPACT_ATOMS: atom_id res chain seq x y z
N MET A 1 9.62 8.47 -10.07
CA MET A 1 9.83 7.57 -8.92
C MET A 1 8.66 6.61 -8.92
N SER A 2 8.87 5.33 -8.60
CA SER A 2 7.76 4.37 -8.49
C SER A 2 7.03 4.55 -7.16
N THR A 3 5.72 4.32 -7.16
CA THR A 3 4.87 4.48 -5.97
C THR A 3 4.29 3.13 -5.57
N PHE A 4 4.34 2.81 -4.27
CA PHE A 4 3.70 1.64 -3.70
C PHE A 4 2.42 2.04 -2.96
N ILE A 5 1.28 1.53 -3.39
CA ILE A 5 -0.03 1.96 -2.88
C ILE A 5 -0.51 1.02 -1.77
N ASP A 6 -0.87 1.60 -0.63
CA ASP A 6 -1.54 0.93 0.49
C ASP A 6 -3.08 0.91 0.31
N THR A 7 -3.74 -0.04 0.98
CA THR A 7 -5.20 -0.23 0.98
C THR A 7 -5.96 1.04 1.33
N SER A 8 -5.44 1.83 2.28
CA SER A 8 -6.08 3.06 2.74
C SER A 8 -6.36 4.05 1.61
N ILE A 9 -5.47 4.15 0.63
CA ILE A 9 -5.62 5.05 -0.53
C ILE A 9 -6.64 4.50 -1.52
N LEU A 10 -6.57 3.20 -1.81
CA LEU A 10 -7.51 2.55 -2.73
C LEU A 10 -8.94 2.63 -2.21
N ILE A 11 -9.16 2.41 -0.91
CA ILE A 11 -10.47 2.52 -0.27
C ILE A 11 -11.02 3.96 -0.32
N ASP A 12 -10.19 4.96 -0.08
CA ASP A 12 -10.64 6.35 -0.19
C ASP A 12 -11.00 6.69 -1.65
N HIS A 13 -10.25 6.15 -2.61
CA HIS A 13 -10.59 6.30 -4.03
C HIS A 13 -11.91 5.63 -4.38
N THR A 14 -12.19 4.40 -3.89
CA THR A 14 -13.48 3.73 -4.14
C THR A 14 -14.66 4.51 -3.55
N ARG A 15 -14.43 5.23 -2.45
CA ARG A 15 -15.41 6.11 -1.80
C ARG A 15 -15.58 7.47 -2.49
N GLY A 16 -14.88 7.72 -3.59
CA GLY A 16 -14.98 8.95 -4.37
C GLY A 16 -14.29 10.16 -3.73
N LEU A 17 -13.31 9.96 -2.84
CA LEU A 17 -12.55 11.08 -2.27
C LEU A 17 -11.65 11.70 -3.33
N GLN A 18 -11.90 12.98 -3.64
CA GLN A 18 -11.15 13.74 -4.65
C GLN A 18 -9.64 13.77 -4.35
N ALA A 19 -9.25 13.93 -3.09
CA ALA A 19 -7.84 13.95 -2.70
C ALA A 19 -7.12 12.62 -2.98
N ALA A 20 -7.81 11.48 -2.85
CA ALA A 20 -7.27 10.18 -3.19
C ALA A 20 -7.10 10.02 -4.71
N HIS A 21 -8.08 10.49 -5.48
CA HIS A 21 -7.97 10.54 -6.94
C HIS A 21 -6.77 11.40 -7.39
N GLU A 22 -6.60 12.58 -6.82
CA GLU A 22 -5.47 13.47 -7.12
C GLU A 22 -4.12 12.89 -6.69
N ALA A 23 -4.05 12.17 -5.58
CA ALA A 23 -2.85 11.46 -5.15
C ALA A 23 -2.47 10.34 -6.14
N LEU A 24 -3.44 9.52 -6.56
CA LEU A 24 -3.22 8.45 -7.53
C LEU A 24 -2.82 9.00 -8.91
N THR A 25 -3.47 10.06 -9.39
CA THR A 25 -3.12 10.71 -10.66
C THR A 25 -1.68 11.24 -10.64
N ARG A 26 -1.27 11.92 -9.57
CA ARG A 26 0.12 12.37 -9.40
C ARG A 26 1.11 11.20 -9.39
N ALA A 27 0.76 10.10 -8.73
CA ALA A 27 1.61 8.91 -8.70
C ALA A 27 1.81 8.31 -10.10
N VAL A 28 0.75 8.24 -10.92
CA VAL A 28 0.83 7.79 -12.32
C VAL A 28 1.73 8.71 -13.16
N GLU A 29 1.64 10.02 -12.96
CA GLU A 29 2.49 10.99 -13.66
C GLU A 29 3.98 10.84 -13.30
N GLN A 30 4.27 10.32 -12.12
CA GLN A 30 5.64 10.16 -11.60
C GLN A 30 6.27 8.80 -11.93
N GLY A 31 5.48 7.79 -12.29
CA GLY A 31 5.97 6.47 -12.65
C GLY A 31 4.94 5.35 -12.55
N GLU A 32 5.45 4.13 -12.44
CA GLU A 32 4.63 2.93 -12.29
C GLU A 32 3.98 2.87 -10.90
N LEU A 33 2.75 2.36 -10.87
CA LEU A 33 2.03 2.04 -9.66
C LEU A 33 2.29 0.59 -9.28
N HIS A 34 2.68 0.36 -8.04
CA HIS A 34 2.87 -0.98 -7.48
C HIS A 34 1.98 -1.17 -6.26
N SER A 35 1.62 -2.42 -5.97
CA SER A 35 0.98 -2.77 -4.70
C SER A 35 1.16 -4.28 -4.41
N SER A 36 0.79 -4.72 -3.21
CA SER A 36 0.87 -6.13 -2.79
C SER A 36 -0.45 -6.86 -3.04
N GLU A 37 -0.39 -8.15 -3.34
CA GLU A 37 -1.59 -9.02 -3.34
C GLU A 37 -2.30 -9.07 -1.97
N ILE A 38 -1.63 -8.71 -0.87
CA ILE A 38 -2.28 -8.50 0.43
C ILE A 38 -3.21 -7.28 0.39
N VAL A 39 -2.74 -6.15 -0.17
CA VAL A 39 -3.57 -4.95 -0.37
C VAL A 39 -4.75 -5.26 -1.28
N ARG A 40 -4.54 -6.05 -2.34
CA ARG A 40 -5.63 -6.53 -3.21
C ARG A 40 -6.67 -7.32 -2.43
N THR A 41 -6.22 -8.23 -1.57
CA THR A 41 -7.10 -9.05 -0.73
C THR A 41 -7.92 -8.18 0.22
N GLU A 42 -7.29 -7.24 0.92
CA GLU A 42 -7.98 -6.32 1.82
C GLU A 42 -9.01 -5.45 1.09
N LEU A 43 -8.64 -4.91 -0.08
CA LEU A 43 -9.54 -4.14 -0.92
C LEU A 43 -10.79 -4.94 -1.30
N LEU A 44 -10.60 -6.17 -1.82
CA LEU A 44 -11.70 -7.04 -2.23
C LEU A 44 -12.62 -7.48 -1.09
N VAL A 45 -12.09 -7.55 0.14
CA VAL A 45 -12.90 -7.83 1.34
C VAL A 45 -13.79 -6.64 1.71
N LEU A 46 -13.36 -5.42 1.42
CA LEU A 46 -13.99 -4.19 1.91
C LEU A 46 -14.97 -3.55 0.93
N ILE A 47 -14.88 -3.86 -0.37
CA ILE A 47 -15.70 -3.23 -1.42
C ILE A 47 -16.76 -4.19 -1.96
N ARG A 48 -17.83 -3.63 -2.51
CA ARG A 48 -18.91 -4.37 -3.20
C ARG A 48 -18.58 -4.58 -4.67
N ASP A 49 -19.26 -5.53 -5.32
CA ASP A 49 -19.05 -5.83 -6.76
C ASP A 49 -19.18 -4.60 -7.67
N GLN A 50 -20.15 -3.71 -7.40
CA GLN A 50 -20.33 -2.47 -8.17
C GLN A 50 -19.16 -1.50 -8.02
N GLU A 51 -18.55 -1.43 -6.82
CA GLU A 51 -17.36 -0.62 -6.57
C GLU A 51 -16.14 -1.25 -7.26
N LEU A 52 -16.03 -2.58 -7.25
CA LEU A 52 -14.98 -3.32 -7.94
C LEU A 52 -15.02 -3.10 -9.46
N GLU A 53 -16.20 -3.18 -10.07
CA GLU A 53 -16.39 -2.91 -11.51
C GLU A 53 -15.96 -1.48 -11.86
N ALA A 54 -16.29 -0.49 -11.01
CA ALA A 54 -15.94 0.90 -11.22
C ALA A 54 -14.42 1.16 -11.19
N ILE A 55 -13.68 0.42 -10.37
CA ILE A 55 -12.22 0.58 -10.22
C ILE A 55 -11.38 -0.42 -11.02
N ALA A 56 -12.00 -1.35 -11.75
CA ALA A 56 -11.29 -2.38 -12.51
C ALA A 56 -10.18 -1.82 -13.44
N PRO A 57 -10.35 -0.67 -14.13
CA PRO A 57 -9.28 -0.06 -14.91
C PRO A 57 -8.06 0.36 -14.05
N LEU A 58 -8.29 0.91 -12.86
CA LEU A 58 -7.22 1.25 -11.92
C LEU A 58 -6.48 0.00 -11.47
N LEU A 59 -7.20 -1.08 -11.11
CA LEU A 59 -6.57 -2.34 -10.70
C LEU A 59 -5.72 -2.94 -11.81
N GLY A 60 -6.11 -2.76 -13.08
CA GLY A 60 -5.33 -3.18 -14.24
C GLY A 60 -4.08 -2.34 -14.51
N ALA A 61 -4.00 -1.12 -13.97
CA ALA A 61 -2.84 -0.24 -14.08
C ALA A 61 -1.78 -0.49 -12.98
N ILE A 62 -2.15 -1.19 -11.90
CA ILE A 62 -1.26 -1.50 -10.79
C ILE A 62 -0.47 -2.79 -11.09
N ILE A 63 0.84 -2.74 -10.89
CA ILE A 63 1.71 -3.90 -10.88
C ILE A 63 1.59 -4.56 -9.49
N TRP A 64 0.93 -5.73 -9.46
CA TRP A 64 0.69 -6.48 -8.23
C TRP A 64 1.83 -7.44 -7.92
N HIS A 65 2.32 -7.39 -6.68
CA HIS A 65 3.44 -8.20 -6.19
C HIS A 65 2.94 -9.32 -5.27
N PRO A 66 3.24 -10.61 -5.59
CA PRO A 66 2.91 -11.73 -4.71
C PRO A 66 3.80 -11.72 -3.48
N VAL A 67 3.32 -12.25 -2.35
CA VAL A 67 4.14 -12.43 -1.15
C VAL A 67 4.96 -13.72 -1.28
N ASP A 68 6.25 -13.57 -1.54
CA ASP A 68 7.19 -14.68 -1.64
C ASP A 68 8.07 -14.83 -0.40
N ARG A 69 9.07 -15.72 -0.50
CA ARG A 69 10.02 -15.96 0.57
C ARG A 69 10.83 -14.71 0.93
N GLN A 70 11.28 -13.94 -0.07
CA GLN A 70 12.11 -12.76 0.17
C GLN A 70 11.31 -11.69 0.91
N ILE A 71 10.08 -11.44 0.49
CA ILE A 71 9.17 -10.48 1.15
C ILE A 71 8.82 -10.93 2.57
N SER A 72 8.48 -12.21 2.76
CA SER A 72 8.11 -12.71 4.09
C SER A 72 9.26 -12.70 5.09
N GLU A 73 10.49 -13.03 4.67
CA GLU A 73 11.69 -12.94 5.52
C GLU A 73 12.01 -11.48 5.88
N ALA A 74 11.92 -10.56 4.92
CA ALA A 74 12.13 -9.12 5.14
C ALA A 74 11.07 -8.53 6.09
N ALA A 75 9.79 -8.85 5.87
CA ALA A 75 8.69 -8.45 6.75
C ALA A 75 8.88 -8.99 8.18
N GLY A 76 9.29 -10.25 8.32
CA GLY A 76 9.61 -10.84 9.63
C GLY A 76 10.77 -10.13 10.33
N SER A 77 11.78 -9.68 9.58
CA SER A 77 12.87 -8.87 10.14
C SER A 77 12.37 -7.51 10.64
N LEU A 78 11.55 -6.81 9.85
CA LEU A 78 10.93 -5.55 10.27
C LEU A 78 10.08 -5.75 11.54
N GLY A 79 9.27 -6.81 11.58
CA GLY A 79 8.45 -7.14 12.74
C GLY A 79 9.27 -7.33 14.01
N ARG A 80 10.38 -8.07 13.94
CA ARG A 80 11.28 -8.26 15.11
C ARG A 80 11.88 -6.94 15.61
N THR A 81 12.14 -5.99 14.72
CA THR A 81 12.69 -4.68 15.07
C THR A 81 11.65 -3.76 15.68
N TRP A 82 10.43 -3.73 15.12
CA TRP A 82 9.46 -2.66 15.40
C TRP A 82 8.32 -3.07 16.35
N LEU A 83 7.88 -4.34 16.35
CA LEU A 83 6.81 -4.79 17.25
C LEU A 83 7.10 -4.54 18.74
N PRO A 84 8.33 -4.68 19.26
CA PRO A 84 8.60 -4.42 20.68
C PRO A 84 8.34 -2.97 21.13
N SER A 85 8.41 -2.01 20.21
CA SER A 85 8.31 -0.58 20.50
C SER A 85 7.07 0.10 19.92
N HIS A 86 6.40 -0.53 18.94
CA HIS A 86 5.26 0.03 18.22
C HIS A 86 4.12 -1.00 18.19
N ASN A 87 3.20 -0.84 19.13
CA ASN A 87 1.99 -1.67 19.19
C ASN A 87 1.01 -1.28 18.08
N GLY A 88 0.31 -2.28 17.54
CA GLY A 88 -0.76 -2.07 16.55
C GLY A 88 -0.33 -2.13 15.09
N ILE A 89 0.93 -2.47 14.81
CA ILE A 89 1.41 -2.85 13.47
C ILE A 89 1.17 -4.35 13.30
N ASP A 90 0.53 -4.76 12.22
CA ASP A 90 0.26 -6.17 11.94
C ASP A 90 1.19 -6.78 10.88
N ALA A 91 0.99 -8.06 10.57
CA ALA A 91 1.81 -8.76 9.58
C ALA A 91 1.62 -8.20 8.16
N ALA A 92 0.43 -7.70 7.82
CA ALA A 92 0.14 -7.11 6.51
C ALA A 92 0.89 -5.79 6.34
N ASP A 93 0.90 -4.93 7.38
CA ASP A 93 1.69 -3.70 7.39
C ASP A 93 3.19 -3.98 7.14
N PHE A 94 3.76 -5.01 7.78
CA PHE A 94 5.17 -5.37 7.55
C PHE A 94 5.43 -5.94 6.16
N ILE A 95 4.48 -6.68 5.58
CA ILE A 95 4.57 -7.17 4.20
C ILE A 95 4.55 -5.99 3.21
N ILE A 96 3.65 -5.03 3.41
CA ILE A 96 3.56 -3.80 2.62
C ILE A 96 4.89 -3.02 2.70
N ALA A 97 5.40 -2.79 3.91
CA ALA A 97 6.66 -2.09 4.14
C ALA A 97 7.85 -2.81 3.47
N ALA A 98 7.95 -4.13 3.64
CA ALA A 98 9.01 -4.93 3.04
C ALA A 98 8.96 -4.87 1.51
N THR A 99 7.78 -5.00 0.92
CA THR A 99 7.60 -4.98 -0.54
C THR A 99 7.99 -3.61 -1.11
N ALA A 100 7.49 -2.51 -0.53
CA ALA A 100 7.84 -1.15 -0.94
C ALA A 100 9.36 -0.90 -0.85
N THR A 101 9.99 -1.35 0.24
CA THR A 101 11.44 -1.21 0.46
C THR A 101 12.26 -1.98 -0.59
N LEU A 102 11.89 -3.23 -0.88
CA LEU A 102 12.59 -4.07 -1.85
C LEU A 102 12.49 -3.52 -3.29
N LEU A 103 11.40 -2.83 -3.60
CA LEU A 103 11.18 -2.17 -4.89
C LEU A 103 11.78 -0.76 -4.97
N ASN A 104 12.31 -0.24 -3.84
CA ASN A 104 12.72 1.15 -3.71
C ASN A 104 11.60 2.13 -4.16
N ALA A 105 10.36 1.81 -3.81
CA ALA A 105 9.17 2.57 -4.16
C ALA A 105 8.68 3.40 -2.97
N GLU A 106 8.16 4.59 -3.24
CA GLU A 106 7.61 5.47 -2.21
C GLU A 106 6.25 4.96 -1.74
N LEU A 107 6.09 4.73 -0.43
CA LEU A 107 4.83 4.25 0.13
C LEU A 107 3.79 5.37 0.19
N LEU A 108 2.66 5.16 -0.50
CA LEU A 108 1.49 6.02 -0.46
C LEU A 108 0.46 5.42 0.50
N THR A 109 0.32 6.00 1.69
CA THR A 109 -0.58 5.52 2.75
C THR A 109 -1.10 6.68 3.61
N LYS A 110 -2.27 6.49 4.22
CA LYS A 110 -2.76 7.35 5.31
C LYS A 110 -2.36 6.85 6.70
N ASN A 111 -1.97 5.59 6.82
CA ASN A 111 -1.69 4.93 8.08
C ASN A 111 -0.23 5.14 8.52
N VAL A 112 0.29 6.37 8.42
CA VAL A 112 1.71 6.71 8.65
C VAL A 112 2.28 6.09 9.94
N LYS A 113 1.49 6.08 11.02
CA LYS A 113 1.88 5.50 12.32
C LYS A 113 2.17 4.00 12.29
N HIS A 114 1.68 3.25 11.30
CA HIS A 114 1.95 1.82 11.13
C HIS A 114 3.29 1.56 10.45
N PHE A 115 3.89 2.60 9.88
CA PHE A 115 5.11 2.47 9.07
C PHE A 115 6.28 3.29 9.64
N PRO A 116 6.67 3.08 10.91
CA PRO A 116 7.74 3.85 11.54
C PRO A 116 9.13 3.60 10.93
N MET A 117 9.27 2.57 10.08
CA MET A 117 10.50 2.25 9.34
C MET A 117 10.79 3.17 8.16
N PHE A 118 9.82 3.98 7.70
CA PHE A 118 10.03 4.96 6.65
C PHE A 118 10.25 6.34 7.26
N GLU A 119 11.49 6.84 7.14
CA GLU A 119 11.81 8.20 7.56
C GLU A 119 11.07 9.21 6.68
N ASN A 120 10.52 10.25 7.31
CA ASN A 120 9.79 11.34 6.63
C ASN A 120 8.53 10.91 5.85
N LEU A 121 7.95 9.75 6.15
CA LEU A 121 6.66 9.36 5.59
C LEU A 121 5.55 10.32 6.05
N THR A 122 4.80 10.86 5.09
CA THR A 122 3.66 11.75 5.34
C THR A 122 2.43 11.28 4.58
N ALA A 123 1.24 11.49 5.15
CA ALA A 123 -0.01 11.24 4.44
C ALA A 123 -0.09 12.14 3.19
N PRO A 124 -0.56 11.62 2.05
CA PRO A 124 -0.60 12.37 0.79
C PRO A 124 -1.69 13.45 0.72
N TYR A 125 -2.60 13.43 1.69
CA TYR A 125 -3.71 14.37 1.92
C TYR A 125 -4.30 14.21 3.33
#